data_AF-A0A2E3XQZ4-F1
#
_entry.id   AF-A0A2E3XQZ4-F1
#
_cell.length_a   1.000
_cell.length_b   1.000
_cell.length_c   1.000
_cell.angle_alpha   90.00
_cell.angle_beta   90.00
_cell.angle_gamma   90.00
#
_symmetry.space_group_name_H-M   'P 1'
#
loop_
_entity.id
_entity.type
_entity.pdbx_description
1 polymer ?
#
loop_
_entity_poly.entity_id
_entity_poly.type
_entity_poly.pdbx_seq_one_letter_code
_entity_poly.pdbx_strand_id
1 'polypeptide(L)'
;MKILITGATGLVGTRLVEKLLDRGYTDIRALTRNVERAQKSSPLPIQFYEWNIKKSYIDSEALEDIDIIFNLAGENIADGRWTEAKKKRILQSRTKAPKLIWDKLKIADRSPQKFISSSAVGIYGNRKDEVLDIHSSFGNDFLSHVCQEWEKAVQENKMEGTKTHCLRTGVVLSDRGGALMKMLPAFKAGIAGKLGNGLQYMSWIHLDDLVDQFIFIMENDLKESAYNGASPNPVNNIEFTKVLGDVINRPTFLPVPSLALKVIFGEMSTVLLDGQRVQPSQLQAAGFKFTYPQLSSALEDLLKKKNEKELLRYQIVPRPVEEIFNYFSQGKNLEELTPSEMQFKMVGMNTAFIQKGSIIDYSLKVHGIPLSWQAKISDYRENSYFIDEQLKGPYSKWVHVHGFIQGDNGGTIVKDHVRYKIPGGFLGALIAGPFIRKDIKNIFKYRFKTLEKKFSRL
;
A
#
# COMPACT_ATOMS: atom_id res chain seq x y z
N MET A 1 19.74 -0.66 -6.59
CA MET A 1 19.41 0.67 -6.05
C MET A 1 18.99 0.51 -4.60
N LYS A 2 19.49 1.34 -3.68
CA LYS A 2 19.21 1.27 -2.24
C LYS A 2 18.15 2.30 -1.85
N ILE A 3 17.02 1.84 -1.31
CA ILE A 3 15.84 2.68 -1.04
C ILE A 3 15.51 2.68 0.45
N LEU A 4 15.54 3.85 1.08
CA LEU A 4 15.11 4.03 2.47
C LEU A 4 13.68 4.58 2.54
N ILE A 5 12.83 3.98 3.38
CA ILE A 5 11.43 4.38 3.54
C ILE A 5 11.10 4.60 5.02
N THR A 6 10.68 5.80 5.38
CA THR A 6 10.02 6.03 6.67
C THR A 6 8.53 5.75 6.53
N GLY A 7 7.90 5.13 7.54
CA GLY A 7 6.47 4.81 7.47
C GLY A 7 6.11 3.66 6.53
N ALA A 8 7.05 2.75 6.23
CA ALA A 8 6.85 1.58 5.35
C ALA A 8 5.71 0.62 5.81
N THR A 9 5.37 0.63 7.10
CA THR A 9 4.26 -0.18 7.66
C THR A 9 2.91 0.51 7.61
N GLY A 10 2.84 1.77 7.14
CA GLY A 10 1.60 2.51 6.93
C GLY A 10 0.94 2.17 5.59
N LEU A 11 -0.29 2.66 5.39
CA LEU A 11 -1.10 2.38 4.20
C LEU A 11 -0.36 2.65 2.88
N VAL A 12 0.20 3.84 2.72
CA VAL A 12 0.93 4.25 1.51
C VAL A 12 2.28 3.53 1.43
N GLY A 13 3.02 3.47 2.54
CA GLY A 13 4.34 2.84 2.59
C GLY A 13 4.32 1.36 2.23
N THR A 14 3.33 0.60 2.72
CA THR A 14 3.18 -0.82 2.40
C THR A 14 2.93 -1.02 0.91
N ARG A 15 2.03 -0.22 0.32
CA ARG A 15 1.77 -0.32 -1.12
C ARG A 15 2.95 0.16 -1.98
N LEU A 16 3.72 1.14 -1.50
CA LEU A 16 4.98 1.57 -2.13
C LEU A 16 6.00 0.44 -2.16
N VAL A 17 6.25 -0.22 -1.03
CA VAL A 17 7.17 -1.37 -0.99
C VAL A 17 6.71 -2.47 -1.95
N GLU A 18 5.41 -2.81 -1.96
CA GLU A 18 4.87 -3.80 -2.92
C GLU A 18 5.16 -3.42 -4.37
N LYS A 19 4.92 -2.17 -4.77
CA LYS A 19 5.17 -1.70 -6.15
C LYS A 19 6.65 -1.55 -6.49
N LEU A 20 7.53 -1.37 -5.50
CA LEU A 20 8.99 -1.38 -5.69
C LEU A 20 9.51 -2.82 -5.87
N LEU A 21 9.03 -3.76 -5.05
CA LEU A 21 9.34 -5.19 -5.23
C LEU A 21 8.84 -5.70 -6.59
N ASP A 22 7.65 -5.25 -7.02
CA ASP A 22 7.10 -5.56 -8.34
C ASP A 22 7.97 -5.05 -9.51
N ARG A 23 8.86 -4.09 -9.25
CA ARG A 23 9.82 -3.52 -10.22
C ARG A 23 11.23 -4.12 -10.10
N GLY A 24 11.44 -5.10 -9.21
CA GLY A 24 12.73 -5.75 -9.04
C GLY A 24 13.65 -5.12 -8.00
N TYR A 25 13.24 -4.07 -7.28
CA TYR A 25 14.08 -3.48 -6.22
C TYR A 25 14.15 -4.39 -5.00
N THR A 26 15.36 -4.82 -4.62
CA THR A 26 15.56 -5.78 -3.52
C THR A 26 16.14 -5.17 -2.24
N ASP A 27 16.95 -4.12 -2.33
CA ASP A 27 17.52 -3.42 -1.15
C ASP A 27 16.60 -2.27 -0.70
N ILE A 28 15.50 -2.66 -0.05
CA ILE A 28 14.54 -1.73 0.57
C ILE A 28 14.71 -1.77 2.09
N ARG A 29 14.95 -0.60 2.66
CA ARG A 29 15.21 -0.38 4.09
C ARG A 29 14.10 0.45 4.69
N ALA A 30 13.66 0.11 5.90
CA ALA A 30 12.58 0.80 6.58
C ALA A 30 12.99 1.26 7.98
N LEU A 31 12.83 2.55 8.26
CA LEU A 31 13.00 3.08 9.61
C LEU A 31 11.76 2.83 10.46
N THR A 32 11.94 2.22 11.63
CA THR A 32 10.86 1.90 12.57
C THR A 32 11.25 2.18 14.01
N ARG A 33 10.26 2.55 14.83
CA ARG A 33 10.46 2.78 16.27
C ARG A 33 10.54 1.47 17.06
N ASN A 34 10.22 0.34 16.44
CA ASN A 34 10.26 -0.98 17.04
C ASN A 34 10.44 -2.03 15.92
N VAL A 35 11.63 -2.60 15.84
CA VAL A 35 12.04 -3.56 14.80
C VAL A 35 11.26 -4.86 14.91
N GLU A 36 11.20 -5.44 16.10
CA GLU A 36 10.53 -6.73 16.34
C GLU A 36 9.04 -6.68 15.96
N ARG A 37 8.34 -5.62 16.36
CA ARG A 37 6.92 -5.40 16.00
C ARG A 37 6.77 -5.20 14.49
N ALA A 38 7.68 -4.46 13.84
CA ALA A 38 7.62 -4.24 12.41
C ALA A 38 7.81 -5.54 11.62
N GLN A 39 8.81 -6.35 11.98
CA GLN A 39 9.03 -7.67 11.39
C GLN A 39 7.85 -8.63 11.60
N LYS A 40 7.20 -8.60 12.77
CA LYS A 40 6.01 -9.42 13.03
C LYS A 40 4.77 -8.96 12.27
N SER A 41 4.64 -7.66 12.00
CA SER A 41 3.44 -7.06 11.40
C SER A 41 3.52 -6.87 9.88
N SER A 42 4.73 -6.74 9.33
CA SER A 42 4.97 -6.60 7.90
C SER A 42 5.34 -7.95 7.28
N PRO A 43 4.56 -8.47 6.33
CA PRO A 43 4.89 -9.69 5.60
C PRO A 43 5.88 -9.46 4.44
N LEU A 44 6.45 -8.26 4.33
CA LEU A 44 7.30 -7.85 3.21
C LEU A 44 8.78 -8.17 3.52
N PRO A 45 9.55 -8.70 2.55
CA PRO A 45 10.94 -9.10 2.72
C PRO A 45 11.88 -7.89 2.64
N ILE A 46 11.73 -6.96 3.57
CA ILE A 46 12.54 -5.73 3.65
C ILE A 46 13.30 -5.66 4.97
N GLN A 47 14.36 -4.86 4.99
CA GLN A 47 15.19 -4.67 6.17
C GLN A 47 14.58 -3.59 7.07
N PHE A 48 14.51 -3.85 8.37
CA PHE A 48 13.99 -2.90 9.36
C PHE A 48 15.10 -2.42 10.26
N TYR A 49 15.24 -1.11 10.34
CA TYR A 49 16.25 -0.44 11.14
C TYR A 49 15.58 0.42 12.21
N GLU A 50 16.16 0.44 13.40
CA GLU A 50 15.70 1.27 14.49
C GLU A 50 15.98 2.74 14.21
N TRP A 51 14.99 3.58 14.53
CA TRP A 51 15.20 5.01 14.68
C TRP A 51 14.44 5.55 15.89
N ASN A 52 14.95 6.65 16.43
CA ASN A 52 14.30 7.36 17.51
C ASN A 52 14.54 8.87 17.40
N ILE A 53 13.49 9.57 16.97
CA ILE A 53 13.49 11.03 16.82
C ILE A 53 13.81 11.74 18.14
N LYS A 54 13.37 11.22 19.29
CA LYS A 54 13.61 11.88 20.59
C LYS A 54 15.05 11.71 21.05
N LYS A 55 15.70 10.59 20.70
CA LYS A 55 17.09 10.29 21.04
C LYS A 55 18.08 10.71 19.93
N SER A 56 17.60 11.35 18.86
CA SER A 56 18.39 11.68 17.67
C SER A 56 19.19 10.49 17.12
N TYR A 57 18.53 9.34 17.03
CA TYR A 57 19.13 8.06 16.69
C TYR A 57 18.54 7.46 15.40
N ILE A 58 19.42 6.92 14.55
CA ILE A 58 19.13 6.08 13.39
C ILE A 58 20.26 5.06 13.33
N ASP A 59 19.97 3.77 13.13
CA ASP A 59 21.01 2.77 12.84
C ASP A 59 21.83 3.20 11.61
N SER A 60 23.15 3.25 11.71
CA SER A 60 24.01 3.77 10.63
C SER A 60 23.91 2.95 9.34
N GLU A 61 23.74 1.63 9.45
CA GLU A 61 23.54 0.71 8.31
C GLU A 61 22.31 1.11 7.46
N ALA A 62 21.31 1.71 8.09
CA ALA A 62 20.12 2.20 7.38
C ALA A 62 20.42 3.37 6.44
N LEU A 63 21.61 3.98 6.55
CA LEU A 63 22.08 5.17 5.81
C LEU A 63 23.25 4.86 4.85
N GLU A 64 23.72 3.61 4.77
CA GLU A 64 24.84 3.23 3.92
C GLU A 64 24.48 3.14 2.42
N ASP A 65 25.10 4.02 1.62
CA ASP A 65 24.96 4.15 0.17
C ASP A 65 23.51 4.27 -0.35
N ILE A 66 22.62 4.94 0.37
CA ILE A 66 21.24 5.11 -0.11
C ILE A 66 21.16 6.05 -1.29
N ASP A 67 20.44 5.59 -2.31
CA ASP A 67 20.15 6.36 -3.52
C ASP A 67 18.89 7.20 -3.35
N ILE A 68 17.83 6.60 -2.77
CA ILE A 68 16.49 7.19 -2.71
C ILE A 68 15.94 7.13 -1.29
N ILE A 69 15.39 8.24 -0.82
CA ILE A 69 14.68 8.32 0.46
C ILE A 69 13.22 8.67 0.21
N PHE A 70 12.30 7.85 0.72
CA PHE A 70 10.88 8.17 0.85
C PHE A 70 10.54 8.49 2.30
N ASN A 71 10.15 9.74 2.57
CA ASN A 71 9.70 10.15 3.90
C ASN A 71 8.17 10.19 3.98
N LEU A 72 7.56 9.07 4.44
CA LEU A 72 6.11 8.93 4.57
C LEU A 72 5.62 8.90 6.03
N ALA A 73 6.54 8.92 7.00
CA ALA A 73 6.19 8.89 8.41
C ALA A 73 5.45 10.16 8.85
N GLY A 74 4.40 10.00 9.64
CA GLY A 74 3.66 11.10 10.24
C GLY A 74 2.62 10.62 11.24
N GLU A 75 2.33 11.45 12.23
CA GLU A 75 1.23 11.20 13.17
C GLU A 75 -0.11 11.23 12.43
N ASN A 76 -1.03 10.33 12.78
CA ASN A 76 -2.37 10.27 12.20
C ASN A 76 -3.22 11.46 12.67
N ILE A 77 -3.58 12.34 11.75
CA ILE A 77 -4.38 13.53 12.08
C ILE A 77 -5.82 13.18 12.47
N ALA A 78 -6.36 12.07 11.95
CA ALA A 78 -7.75 11.65 12.11
C ALA A 78 -8.01 10.75 13.33
N ASP A 79 -7.05 10.64 14.26
CA ASP A 79 -7.15 9.80 15.46
C ASP A 79 -7.33 10.62 16.76
N GLY A 80 -8.56 10.78 17.24
CA GLY A 80 -8.88 11.59 18.43
C GLY A 80 -8.91 13.11 18.18
N ARG A 81 -9.33 13.88 19.20
CA ARG A 81 -9.54 15.34 19.10
C ARG A 81 -8.22 16.12 19.08
N TRP A 82 -8.19 17.27 18.40
CA TRP A 82 -7.02 18.13 18.30
C TRP A 82 -6.86 19.03 19.52
N THR A 83 -6.16 18.52 20.53
CA THR A 83 -5.64 19.34 21.63
C THR A 83 -4.32 20.00 21.23
N GLU A 84 -3.88 21.03 21.94
CA GLU A 84 -2.57 21.67 21.71
C GLU A 84 -1.41 20.67 21.76
N ALA A 85 -1.46 19.72 22.70
CA ALA A 85 -0.50 18.63 22.77
C ALA A 85 -0.51 17.75 21.51
N LYS A 86 -1.69 17.47 20.93
CA LYS A 86 -1.79 16.70 19.68
C LYS A 86 -1.32 17.53 18.48
N LYS A 87 -1.69 18.80 18.37
CA LYS A 87 -1.20 19.72 17.31
C LYS A 87 0.33 19.79 17.29
N LYS A 88 0.95 19.93 18.47
CA LYS A 88 2.42 19.88 18.62
C LYS A 88 3.01 18.55 18.14
N ARG A 89 2.38 17.40 18.45
CA ARG A 89 2.83 16.09 17.95
C ARG A 89 2.68 15.98 16.44
N ILE A 90 1.57 16.45 15.86
CA ILE A 90 1.33 16.45 14.41
C ILE A 90 2.46 17.20 13.69
N LEU A 91 2.76 18.42 14.13
CA LEU A 91 3.83 19.25 13.56
C LEU A 91 5.19 18.57 13.74
N GLN A 92 5.57 18.22 14.97
CA GLN A 92 6.89 17.66 15.26
C GLN A 92 7.16 16.32 14.57
N SER A 93 6.13 15.48 14.38
CA SER A 93 6.29 14.21 13.66
C SER A 93 6.69 14.39 12.19
N ARG A 94 6.37 15.55 11.60
CA ARG A 94 6.61 15.88 10.18
C ARG A 94 7.88 16.68 9.98
N THR A 95 8.24 17.56 10.93
CA THR A 95 9.44 18.41 10.81
C THR A 95 10.70 17.75 11.36
N LYS A 96 10.60 16.98 12.45
CA LYS A 96 11.80 16.38 13.08
C LYS A 96 12.34 15.16 12.32
N ALA A 97 11.48 14.43 11.61
CA ALA A 97 11.87 13.27 10.82
C ALA A 97 12.86 13.63 9.69
N PRO A 98 12.53 14.53 8.74
CA PRO A 98 13.46 14.90 7.68
C PRO A 98 14.73 15.56 8.23
N LYS A 99 14.61 16.42 9.27
CA LYS A 99 15.76 17.03 9.93
C LYS A 99 16.75 15.98 10.46
N LEU A 100 16.27 14.98 11.20
CA LEU A 100 17.14 13.93 11.75
C LEU A 100 17.83 13.14 10.63
N ILE A 101 17.12 12.83 9.54
CA ILE A 101 17.70 12.12 8.41
C ILE A 101 18.82 12.97 7.77
N TRP A 102 18.57 14.26 7.52
CA TRP A 102 19.61 15.16 7.01
C TRP A 102 20.82 15.27 7.92
N ASP A 103 20.61 15.46 9.22
CA ASP A 103 21.70 15.56 10.19
C ASP A 103 22.58 14.30 10.16
N LYS A 104 21.98 13.11 10.03
CA LYS A 104 22.73 11.85 9.98
C LYS A 104 23.42 11.59 8.64
N LEU A 105 22.79 11.95 7.53
CA LEU A 105 23.41 11.85 6.19
C LEU A 105 24.66 12.75 6.08
N LYS A 106 24.60 13.97 6.64
CA LYS A 106 25.75 14.87 6.69
C LYS A 106 26.90 14.32 7.52
N ILE A 107 26.61 13.73 8.67
CA ILE A 107 27.63 13.08 9.51
C ILE A 107 28.26 11.89 8.78
N ALA A 108 27.47 11.13 8.03
CA ALA A 108 27.95 9.99 7.26
C ALA A 108 28.68 10.40 5.95
N ASP A 109 28.62 11.69 5.58
CA ASP A 109 29.08 12.22 4.29
C ASP A 109 28.49 11.47 3.08
N ARG A 110 27.17 11.20 3.14
CA ARG A 110 26.44 10.46 2.08
C ARG A 110 25.27 11.26 1.54
N SER A 111 25.34 11.63 0.27
CA SER A 111 24.25 12.31 -0.43
C SER A 111 23.39 11.31 -1.22
N PRO A 112 22.09 11.17 -0.90
CA PRO A 112 21.19 10.43 -1.78
C PRO A 112 20.93 11.21 -3.07
N GLN A 113 20.56 10.51 -4.13
CA GLN A 113 20.17 11.12 -5.40
C GLN A 113 18.86 11.91 -5.23
N LYS A 114 17.88 11.31 -4.54
CA LYS A 114 16.57 11.93 -4.30
C LYS A 114 16.07 11.74 -2.87
N PHE A 115 15.48 12.80 -2.34
CA PHE A 115 14.68 12.78 -1.11
C PHE A 115 13.24 13.18 -1.47
N ILE A 116 12.33 12.21 -1.41
CA ILE A 116 10.92 12.36 -1.77
C ILE A 116 10.09 12.27 -0.51
N SER A 117 9.45 13.38 -0.12
CA SER A 117 8.63 13.44 1.09
C SER A 117 7.15 13.52 0.76
N SER A 118 6.32 12.91 1.60
CA SER A 118 4.90 13.27 1.64
C SER A 118 4.72 14.74 2.04
N SER A 119 3.61 15.31 1.60
CA SER A 119 2.99 16.56 2.05
C SER A 119 1.47 16.38 1.93
N ALA A 120 0.67 17.44 2.00
CA ALA A 120 -0.78 17.36 1.81
C ALA A 120 -1.34 18.58 1.09
N VAL A 121 -2.46 18.38 0.38
CA VAL A 121 -3.24 19.48 -0.22
C VAL A 121 -3.77 20.48 0.81
N GLY A 122 -3.76 20.12 2.10
CA GLY A 122 -4.04 21.02 3.20
C GLY A 122 -3.12 22.25 3.25
N ILE A 123 -1.98 22.24 2.53
CA ILE A 123 -1.12 23.42 2.39
C ILE A 123 -1.86 24.65 1.83
N TYR A 124 -2.87 24.45 0.99
CA TYR A 124 -3.62 25.55 0.36
C TYR A 124 -4.72 26.13 1.27
N GLY A 125 -5.06 25.46 2.38
CA GLY A 125 -6.19 25.82 3.23
C GLY A 125 -7.55 25.71 2.54
N ASN A 126 -8.61 26.31 3.09
CA ASN A 126 -9.93 26.31 2.46
C ASN A 126 -10.02 27.40 1.37
N ARG A 127 -10.22 26.99 0.11
CA ARG A 127 -10.24 27.89 -1.07
C ARG A 127 -11.54 27.77 -1.88
N LYS A 128 -12.59 27.20 -1.29
CA LYS A 128 -13.90 27.00 -1.94
C LYS A 128 -13.76 26.30 -3.30
N ASP A 129 -14.10 26.97 -4.40
CA ASP A 129 -14.16 26.48 -5.76
C ASP A 129 -12.97 26.88 -6.65
N GLU A 130 -12.03 27.66 -6.09
CA GLU A 130 -10.77 28.04 -6.75
C GLU A 130 -9.99 26.79 -7.15
N VAL A 131 -9.56 26.76 -8.41
CA VAL A 131 -8.70 25.71 -8.95
C VAL A 131 -7.27 25.98 -8.50
N LEU A 132 -6.66 25.03 -7.80
CA LEU A 132 -5.34 25.18 -7.17
C LEU A 132 -4.29 24.32 -7.86
N ASP A 133 -3.13 24.89 -8.11
CA ASP A 133 -1.92 24.22 -8.59
C ASP A 133 -0.75 24.45 -7.61
N ILE A 134 0.45 24.00 -7.97
CA ILE A 134 1.62 24.12 -7.07
C ILE A 134 2.08 25.56 -6.84
N HIS A 135 1.71 26.50 -7.73
CA HIS A 135 2.09 27.91 -7.69
C HIS A 135 1.06 28.76 -6.94
N SER A 136 -0.10 28.19 -6.63
CA SER A 136 -1.14 28.83 -5.86
C SER A 136 -0.67 29.19 -4.44
N SER A 137 -1.15 30.33 -3.92
CA SER A 137 -0.79 30.81 -2.58
C SER A 137 -1.19 29.80 -1.49
N PHE A 138 -0.39 29.72 -0.43
CA PHE A 138 -0.69 28.85 0.71
C PHE A 138 -1.83 29.41 1.58
N GLY A 139 -2.47 28.50 2.30
CA GLY A 139 -3.43 28.85 3.35
C GLY A 139 -2.76 29.44 4.59
N ASN A 140 -3.59 29.79 5.57
CA ASN A 140 -3.18 30.38 6.83
C ASN A 140 -3.72 29.63 8.06
N ASP A 141 -4.34 28.46 7.85
CA ASP A 141 -4.82 27.61 8.93
C ASP A 141 -3.73 26.71 9.52
N PHE A 142 -4.05 26.00 10.59
CA PHE A 142 -3.13 25.11 11.28
C PHE A 142 -2.56 24.00 10.37
N LEU A 143 -3.38 23.38 9.52
CA LEU A 143 -2.90 22.32 8.63
C LEU A 143 -2.01 22.87 7.53
N SER A 144 -2.35 24.05 7.01
CA SER A 144 -1.52 24.75 6.06
C SER A 144 -0.14 25.04 6.64
N HIS A 145 -0.09 25.61 7.85
CA HIS A 145 1.16 25.84 8.57
C HIS A 145 1.97 24.55 8.78
N VAL A 146 1.31 23.45 9.16
CA VAL A 146 1.98 22.14 9.30
C VAL A 146 2.61 21.68 7.98
N CYS A 147 1.92 21.84 6.85
CA CYS A 147 2.45 21.45 5.54
C CYS A 147 3.60 22.35 5.10
N GLN A 148 3.49 23.66 5.31
CA GLN A 148 4.56 24.62 5.00
C GLN A 148 5.83 24.31 5.78
N GLU A 149 5.73 24.10 7.10
CA GLU A 149 6.88 23.74 7.94
C GLU A 149 7.44 22.35 7.59
N TRP A 150 6.60 21.43 7.13
CA TRP A 150 7.03 20.11 6.67
C TRP A 150 7.84 20.21 5.37
N GLU A 151 7.32 20.90 4.35
CA GLU A 151 8.03 21.10 3.08
C GLU A 151 9.33 21.87 3.31
N LYS A 152 9.31 22.89 4.17
CA LYS A 152 10.49 23.62 4.61
C LYS A 152 11.53 22.69 5.24
N ALA A 153 11.15 21.85 6.19
CA ALA A 153 12.09 20.91 6.85
C ALA A 153 12.70 19.85 5.91
N VAL A 154 12.07 19.56 4.77
CA VAL A 154 12.62 18.68 3.73
C VAL A 154 13.67 19.41 2.89
N GLN A 155 13.46 20.70 2.61
CA GLN A 155 14.34 21.53 1.80
C GLN A 155 15.50 22.12 2.61
N GLU A 156 15.25 22.50 3.85
CA GLU A 156 16.25 22.99 4.79
C GLU A 156 17.29 21.91 5.04
N ASN A 157 18.56 22.32 5.05
CA ASN A 157 19.68 21.43 5.31
C ASN A 157 19.86 20.30 4.28
N LYS A 158 19.19 20.36 3.12
CA LYS A 158 19.47 19.41 2.03
C LYS A 158 20.95 19.42 1.67
N MET A 159 21.49 18.25 1.35
CA MET A 159 22.85 18.13 0.86
C MET A 159 22.95 18.61 -0.59
N GLU A 160 24.11 19.14 -0.96
CA GLU A 160 24.38 19.55 -2.34
C GLU A 160 24.26 18.34 -3.29
N GLY A 161 23.68 18.56 -4.47
CA GLY A 161 23.43 17.51 -5.45
C GLY A 161 22.16 16.66 -5.23
N THR A 162 21.59 16.62 -4.01
CA THR A 162 20.33 15.89 -3.77
C THR A 162 19.11 16.65 -4.31
N LYS A 163 18.29 15.97 -5.11
CA LYS A 163 16.98 16.48 -5.55
C LYS A 163 15.91 16.20 -4.51
N THR A 164 15.14 17.22 -4.14
CA THR A 164 14.14 17.16 -3.07
C THR A 164 12.75 17.43 -3.62
N HIS A 165 11.82 16.50 -3.43
CA HIS A 165 10.44 16.61 -3.93
C HIS A 165 9.41 16.35 -2.83
N CYS A 166 8.36 17.17 -2.77
CA CYS A 166 7.23 17.01 -1.85
C CYS A 166 5.94 16.66 -2.61
N LEU A 167 5.27 15.57 -2.26
CA LEU A 167 3.99 15.19 -2.88
C LEU A 167 2.80 15.59 -1.99
N ARG A 168 2.11 16.67 -2.37
CA ARG A 168 0.92 17.24 -1.70
C ARG A 168 -0.28 16.34 -1.93
N THR A 169 -0.41 15.33 -1.06
CA THR A 169 -1.37 14.24 -1.23
C THR A 169 -2.80 14.68 -0.92
N GLY A 170 -3.74 14.30 -1.79
CA GLY A 170 -5.18 14.43 -1.58
C GLY A 170 -5.75 13.39 -0.61
N VAL A 171 -7.07 13.21 -0.59
CA VAL A 171 -7.71 12.14 0.19
C VAL A 171 -7.50 10.80 -0.49
N VAL A 172 -6.67 9.96 0.12
CA VAL A 172 -6.36 8.62 -0.39
C VAL A 172 -7.53 7.66 -0.20
N LEU A 173 -8.01 7.10 -1.29
CA LEU A 173 -9.04 6.07 -1.33
C LEU A 173 -8.40 4.68 -1.40
N SER A 174 -8.77 3.82 -0.46
CA SER A 174 -8.27 2.44 -0.37
C SER A 174 -9.27 1.53 0.35
N ASP A 175 -9.31 0.27 -0.04
CA ASP A 175 -10.03 -0.82 0.62
C ASP A 175 -9.22 -1.46 1.78
N ARG A 176 -7.94 -1.08 1.93
CA ARG A 176 -7.02 -1.56 2.98
C ARG A 176 -6.99 -0.68 4.23
N GLY A 177 -7.64 0.49 4.20
CA GLY A 177 -7.68 1.43 5.32
C GLY A 177 -7.98 2.87 4.90
N GLY A 178 -7.65 3.83 5.76
CA GLY A 178 -7.78 5.25 5.44
C GLY A 178 -9.21 5.79 5.51
N ALA A 179 -9.47 6.87 4.78
CA ALA A 179 -10.73 7.62 4.85
C ALA A 179 -11.92 6.80 4.36
N LEU A 180 -11.79 6.11 3.21
CA LEU A 180 -12.85 5.32 2.62
C LEU A 180 -13.38 4.25 3.60
N MET A 181 -12.49 3.46 4.19
CA MET A 181 -12.87 2.41 5.14
C MET A 181 -13.54 2.95 6.42
N LYS A 182 -13.25 4.19 6.82
CA LYS A 182 -13.95 4.85 7.94
C LYS A 182 -15.34 5.35 7.56
N MET A 183 -15.57 5.70 6.29
CA MET A 183 -16.86 6.16 5.77
C MET A 183 -17.82 4.98 5.50
N LEU A 184 -17.30 3.85 5.00
CA LEU A 184 -18.11 2.71 4.56
C LEU A 184 -19.16 2.19 5.54
N PRO A 185 -18.96 2.13 6.87
CA PRO A 185 -19.99 1.64 7.79
C PRO A 185 -21.30 2.42 7.71
N ALA A 186 -21.23 3.76 7.72
CA ALA A 186 -22.42 4.61 7.62
C ALA A 186 -23.12 4.47 6.25
N PHE A 187 -22.32 4.39 5.17
CA PHE A 187 -22.82 4.19 3.82
C PHE A 187 -23.48 2.81 3.66
N LYS A 188 -22.89 1.74 4.19
CA LYS A 188 -23.46 0.38 4.15
C LYS A 188 -24.76 0.25 4.94
N ALA A 189 -24.89 1.01 6.02
CA ALA A 189 -26.10 1.09 6.84
C ALA A 189 -27.19 1.99 6.23
N GLY A 190 -26.92 2.69 5.12
CA GLY A 190 -27.89 3.58 4.46
C GLY A 190 -28.19 4.87 5.25
N ILE A 191 -27.33 5.22 6.21
CA ILE A 191 -27.49 6.42 7.06
C ILE A 191 -26.48 7.53 6.71
N ALA A 192 -25.71 7.35 5.65
CA ALA A 192 -24.79 8.37 5.15
C ALA A 192 -25.52 9.39 4.27
N GLY A 193 -24.90 10.55 4.11
CA GLY A 193 -25.30 11.56 3.13
C GLY A 193 -24.32 12.71 3.12
N LYS A 194 -24.69 13.79 2.41
CA LYS A 194 -23.81 14.95 2.23
C LYS A 194 -23.44 15.59 3.57
N LEU A 195 -22.20 16.07 3.67
CA LEU A 195 -21.68 16.73 4.87
C LEU A 195 -21.82 18.25 4.73
N GLY A 196 -22.53 18.89 5.65
CA GLY A 196 -22.80 20.32 5.59
C GLY A 196 -23.61 20.72 4.36
N ASN A 197 -23.17 21.76 3.64
CA ASN A 197 -23.80 22.16 2.37
C ASN A 197 -23.44 21.21 1.21
N GLY A 198 -22.34 20.46 1.34
CA GLY A 198 -21.86 19.48 0.38
C GLY A 198 -21.09 20.06 -0.82
N LEU A 199 -20.85 21.38 -0.83
CA LEU A 199 -20.16 22.08 -1.93
C LEU A 199 -18.64 22.03 -1.81
N GLN A 200 -18.11 21.65 -0.64
CA GLN A 200 -16.67 21.54 -0.43
C GLN A 200 -16.06 20.49 -1.37
N TYR A 201 -15.00 20.88 -2.06
CA TYR A 201 -14.25 20.00 -2.97
C TYR A 201 -13.39 19.01 -2.21
N MET A 202 -13.41 17.78 -2.69
CA MET A 202 -12.58 16.68 -2.24
C MET A 202 -11.61 16.33 -3.38
N SER A 203 -10.37 16.78 -3.24
CA SER A 203 -9.26 16.28 -4.07
C SER A 203 -8.88 14.89 -3.59
N TRP A 204 -9.40 13.86 -4.24
CA TRP A 204 -9.19 12.45 -3.90
C TRP A 204 -8.12 11.82 -4.80
N ILE A 205 -7.57 10.67 -4.42
CA ILE A 205 -6.70 9.85 -5.27
C ILE A 205 -6.82 8.38 -4.94
N HIS A 206 -6.78 7.50 -5.95
CA HIS A 206 -6.68 6.07 -5.74
C HIS A 206 -5.31 5.70 -5.15
N LEU A 207 -5.25 4.77 -4.18
CA LEU A 207 -3.98 4.40 -3.52
C LEU A 207 -2.89 4.00 -4.52
N ASP A 208 -3.23 3.24 -5.57
CA ASP A 208 -2.26 2.82 -6.58
C ASP A 208 -1.71 3.98 -7.40
N ASP A 209 -2.57 4.92 -7.83
CA ASP A 209 -2.13 6.11 -8.56
C ASP A 209 -1.23 6.98 -7.69
N LEU A 210 -1.54 7.16 -6.41
CA LEU A 210 -0.68 7.91 -5.49
C LEU A 210 0.72 7.29 -5.39
N VAL A 211 0.79 5.97 -5.23
CA VAL A 211 2.08 5.28 -5.14
C VAL A 211 2.82 5.32 -6.47
N ASP A 212 2.11 5.20 -7.59
CA ASP A 212 2.71 5.36 -8.91
C ASP A 212 3.24 6.79 -9.12
N GLN A 213 2.63 7.83 -8.52
CA GLN A 213 3.20 9.18 -8.54
C GLN A 213 4.51 9.27 -7.75
N PHE A 214 4.60 8.65 -6.56
CA PHE A 214 5.85 8.58 -5.81
C PHE A 214 6.96 7.90 -6.62
N ILE A 215 6.64 6.79 -7.28
CA ILE A 215 7.58 6.06 -8.12
C ILE A 215 7.92 6.85 -9.38
N PHE A 216 6.96 7.52 -10.00
CA PHE A 216 7.20 8.39 -11.14
C PHE A 216 8.19 9.51 -10.80
N ILE A 217 8.05 10.15 -9.64
CA ILE A 217 9.01 11.15 -9.14
C ILE A 217 10.39 10.53 -8.90
N MET A 218 10.45 9.28 -8.40
CA MET A 218 11.71 8.55 -8.23
C MET A 218 12.40 8.25 -9.55
N GLU A 219 11.67 7.81 -10.57
CA GLU A 219 12.21 7.35 -11.85
C GLU A 219 12.52 8.49 -12.83
N ASN A 220 11.87 9.66 -12.71
CA ASN A 220 11.99 10.74 -13.69
C ASN A 220 12.76 11.95 -13.15
N ASP A 221 13.49 12.63 -14.02
CA ASP A 221 14.16 13.88 -13.64
C ASP A 221 13.19 15.07 -13.69
N LEU A 222 12.66 15.43 -12.53
CA LEU A 222 11.59 16.39 -12.37
C LEU A 222 12.13 17.72 -11.81
N LYS A 223 11.59 18.85 -12.26
CA LYS A 223 12.14 20.20 -11.95
C LYS A 223 11.59 20.82 -10.68
N GLU A 224 10.31 20.66 -10.42
CA GLU A 224 9.64 21.29 -9.28
C GLU A 224 10.00 20.61 -7.96
N SER A 225 10.07 21.41 -6.89
CA SER A 225 10.28 20.92 -5.53
C SER A 225 9.02 20.33 -4.90
N ALA A 226 7.85 20.56 -5.49
CA ALA A 226 6.58 20.01 -5.03
C ALA A 226 5.64 19.65 -6.19
N TYR A 227 4.78 18.67 -5.94
CA TYR A 227 3.75 18.20 -6.87
C TYR A 227 2.44 17.96 -6.15
N ASN A 228 1.32 18.12 -6.85
CA ASN A 228 0.01 17.76 -6.33
C ASN A 228 -0.29 16.28 -6.55
N GLY A 229 -0.45 15.54 -5.45
CA GLY A 229 -0.75 14.12 -5.45
C GLY A 229 -2.24 13.83 -5.35
N ALA A 230 -2.99 14.26 -6.37
CA ALA A 230 -4.43 14.10 -6.48
C ALA A 230 -4.84 13.55 -7.85
N SER A 231 -6.04 12.98 -7.95
CA SER A 231 -6.70 12.67 -9.22
C SER A 231 -6.98 13.97 -10.00
N PRO A 232 -6.95 13.96 -11.36
CA PRO A 232 -7.22 15.16 -12.16
C PRO A 232 -8.69 15.63 -12.10
N ASN A 233 -9.60 14.80 -11.59
CA ASN A 233 -11.02 15.12 -11.49
C ASN A 233 -11.48 15.20 -10.02
N PRO A 234 -11.16 16.30 -9.31
CA PRO A 234 -11.70 16.54 -7.98
C PRO A 234 -13.21 16.71 -8.06
N VAL A 235 -13.93 16.16 -7.08
CA VAL A 235 -15.40 16.23 -6.99
C VAL A 235 -15.82 16.96 -5.73
N ASN A 236 -17.02 17.52 -5.69
CA ASN A 236 -17.57 18.02 -4.42
C ASN A 236 -18.15 16.89 -3.57
N ASN A 237 -18.47 17.18 -2.31
CA ASN A 237 -18.99 16.20 -1.38
C ASN A 237 -20.37 15.61 -1.81
N ILE A 238 -21.22 16.39 -2.47
CA ILE A 238 -22.49 15.90 -3.03
C ILE A 238 -22.22 14.78 -4.04
N GLU A 239 -21.35 15.04 -5.01
CA GLU A 239 -21.00 14.08 -6.05
C GLU A 239 -20.31 12.86 -5.46
N PHE A 240 -19.32 13.05 -4.58
CA PHE A 240 -18.64 11.94 -3.90
C PHE A 240 -19.63 11.02 -3.17
N THR A 241 -20.54 11.63 -2.41
CA THR A 241 -21.58 10.91 -1.64
C THR A 241 -22.48 10.12 -2.57
N LYS A 242 -22.94 10.72 -3.67
CA LYS A 242 -23.79 10.06 -4.66
C LYS A 242 -23.08 8.85 -5.29
N VAL A 243 -21.89 9.07 -5.85
CA VAL A 243 -21.12 8.01 -6.54
C VAL A 243 -20.80 6.86 -5.59
N LEU A 244 -20.40 7.14 -4.33
CA LEU A 244 -20.14 6.08 -3.36
C LEU A 244 -21.42 5.28 -3.02
N GLY A 245 -22.55 5.96 -2.84
CA GLY A 245 -23.86 5.31 -2.63
C GLY A 245 -24.23 4.38 -3.79
N ASP A 246 -24.10 4.88 -5.03
CA ASP A 246 -24.40 4.15 -6.26
C ASP A 246 -23.51 2.89 -6.40
N VAL A 247 -22.19 3.01 -6.22
CA VAL A 247 -21.24 1.88 -6.33
C VAL A 247 -21.56 0.75 -5.35
N ILE A 248 -22.03 1.08 -4.14
CA ILE A 248 -22.38 0.06 -3.14
C ILE A 248 -23.85 -0.36 -3.17
N ASN A 249 -24.67 0.26 -4.02
CA ASN A 249 -26.13 0.12 -4.07
C ASN A 249 -26.80 0.45 -2.72
N ARG A 250 -26.55 1.66 -2.19
CA ARG A 250 -27.16 2.14 -0.94
C ARG A 250 -27.65 3.60 -1.05
N PRO A 251 -28.77 3.93 -0.39
CA PRO A 251 -29.29 5.29 -0.36
C PRO A 251 -28.38 6.25 0.41
N THR A 252 -28.35 7.52 0.00
CA THR A 252 -27.50 8.57 0.61
C THR A 252 -28.23 9.88 0.88
N PHE A 253 -29.49 9.79 1.32
CA PHE A 253 -30.41 10.93 1.41
C PHE A 253 -30.31 11.74 2.70
N LEU A 254 -29.60 11.24 3.73
CA LEU A 254 -29.58 11.86 5.06
C LEU A 254 -28.42 12.87 5.18
N PRO A 255 -28.66 14.19 5.02
CA PRO A 255 -27.60 15.18 5.18
C PRO A 255 -27.10 15.19 6.63
N VAL A 256 -25.79 15.32 6.81
CA VAL A 256 -25.14 15.44 8.12
C VAL A 256 -24.86 16.93 8.39
N PRO A 257 -25.55 17.57 9.36
CA PRO A 257 -25.33 18.99 9.65
C PRO A 257 -23.91 19.27 10.12
N SER A 258 -23.35 20.42 9.73
CA SER A 258 -22.01 20.85 10.17
C SER A 258 -21.89 20.94 11.69
N LEU A 259 -22.98 21.27 12.39
CA LEU A 259 -23.01 21.32 13.85
C LEU A 259 -22.78 19.93 14.46
N ALA A 260 -23.41 18.88 13.92
CA ALA A 260 -23.21 17.51 14.39
C ALA A 260 -21.74 17.08 14.21
N LEU A 261 -21.13 17.41 13.07
CA LEU A 261 -19.72 17.13 12.81
C LEU A 261 -18.79 17.87 13.79
N LYS A 262 -19.07 19.14 14.08
CA LYS A 262 -18.31 19.93 15.06
C LYS A 262 -18.43 19.37 16.48
N VAL A 263 -19.61 18.88 16.88
CA VAL A 263 -19.81 18.25 18.20
C VAL A 263 -18.99 16.96 18.32
N ILE A 264 -19.08 16.09 17.31
CA ILE A 264 -18.40 14.78 17.30
C ILE A 264 -16.88 14.94 17.19
N PHE A 265 -16.41 15.75 16.23
CA PHE A 265 -15.00 15.80 15.85
C PHE A 265 -14.24 17.05 16.32
N GLY A 266 -14.93 18.09 16.81
CA GLY A 266 -14.30 19.37 17.19
C GLY A 266 -13.62 20.04 16.00
N GLU A 267 -12.43 20.60 16.22
CA GLU A 267 -11.63 21.23 15.15
C GLU A 267 -11.30 20.28 13.99
N MET A 268 -11.20 18.96 14.21
CA MET A 268 -10.94 18.00 13.14
C MET A 268 -12.06 18.00 12.09
N SER A 269 -13.26 18.50 12.42
CA SER A 269 -14.34 18.66 11.45
C SER A 269 -13.97 19.56 10.27
N THR A 270 -12.96 20.45 10.38
CA THR A 270 -12.44 21.24 9.26
C THR A 270 -11.91 20.35 8.15
N VAL A 271 -11.28 19.21 8.48
CA VAL A 271 -10.82 18.21 7.49
C VAL A 271 -11.97 17.64 6.65
N LEU A 272 -13.20 17.66 7.18
CA LEU A 272 -14.40 17.12 6.52
C LEU A 272 -15.26 18.21 5.86
N LEU A 273 -15.18 19.44 6.36
CA LEU A 273 -16.04 20.56 6.00
C LEU A 273 -15.36 21.57 5.08
N ASP A 274 -14.03 21.64 5.11
CA ASP A 274 -13.23 22.43 4.19
C ASP A 274 -12.82 21.60 2.97
N GLY A 275 -12.51 22.28 1.87
CA GLY A 275 -12.18 21.62 0.62
C GLY A 275 -11.13 22.36 -0.19
N GLN A 276 -10.45 21.59 -1.04
CA GLN A 276 -9.50 22.09 -2.02
C GLN A 276 -9.80 21.45 -3.37
N ARG A 277 -9.85 22.25 -4.43
CA ARG A 277 -10.00 21.80 -5.81
C ARG A 277 -8.64 21.82 -6.50
N VAL A 278 -7.81 20.83 -6.17
CA VAL A 278 -6.42 20.75 -6.61
C VAL A 278 -6.31 20.05 -7.96
N GLN A 279 -5.41 20.55 -8.80
CA GLN A 279 -5.05 19.96 -10.09
C GLN A 279 -3.62 19.42 -10.06
N PRO A 280 -3.37 18.19 -10.55
CA PRO A 280 -2.04 17.58 -10.68
C PRO A 280 -1.33 18.01 -11.98
N SER A 281 -1.49 19.28 -12.40
CA SER A 281 -1.09 19.78 -13.72
C SER A 281 0.39 19.50 -14.04
N GLN A 282 1.29 19.69 -13.09
CA GLN A 282 2.73 19.52 -13.30
C GLN A 282 3.14 18.04 -13.48
N LEU A 283 2.48 17.10 -12.79
CA LEU A 283 2.73 15.66 -13.02
C LEU A 283 2.17 15.23 -14.38
N GLN A 284 1.00 15.74 -14.77
CA GLN A 284 0.43 15.46 -16.09
C GLN A 284 1.30 16.03 -17.21
N ALA A 285 1.79 17.26 -17.06
CA ALA A 285 2.71 17.90 -18.00
C ALA A 285 4.04 17.14 -18.12
N ALA A 286 4.50 16.52 -17.02
CA ALA A 286 5.67 15.65 -17.03
C ALA A 286 5.41 14.25 -17.66
N GLY A 287 4.16 13.92 -18.00
CA GLY A 287 3.79 12.68 -18.67
C GLY A 287 3.22 11.58 -17.75
N PHE A 288 2.93 11.87 -16.49
CA PHE A 288 2.27 10.91 -15.60
C PHE A 288 0.88 10.54 -16.12
N LYS A 289 0.58 9.24 -16.14
CA LYS A 289 -0.72 8.70 -16.59
C LYS A 289 -1.47 8.10 -15.41
N PHE A 290 -2.71 8.52 -15.22
CA PHE A 290 -3.59 7.99 -14.19
C PHE A 290 -4.26 6.70 -14.65
N THR A 291 -4.25 5.69 -13.79
CA THR A 291 -5.03 4.45 -13.98
C THR A 291 -6.49 4.69 -13.66
N TYR A 292 -6.77 5.47 -12.60
CA TYR A 292 -8.13 5.73 -12.11
C TYR A 292 -8.44 7.23 -12.06
N PRO A 293 -8.56 7.91 -13.23
CA PRO A 293 -8.86 9.33 -13.26
C PRO A 293 -10.29 9.66 -12.81
N GLN A 294 -11.23 8.71 -12.87
CA GLN A 294 -12.64 8.93 -12.54
C GLN A 294 -13.06 8.26 -11.24
N LEU A 295 -13.81 8.99 -10.41
CA LEU A 295 -14.16 8.52 -9.06
C LEU A 295 -14.97 7.22 -9.09
N SER A 296 -15.89 7.09 -10.04
CA SER A 296 -16.68 5.86 -10.24
C SER A 296 -15.76 4.66 -10.44
N SER A 297 -14.86 4.71 -11.45
CA SER A 297 -13.92 3.62 -11.72
C SER A 297 -13.02 3.28 -10.52
N ALA A 298 -12.53 4.28 -9.79
CA ALA A 298 -11.72 4.09 -8.60
C ALA A 298 -12.50 3.37 -7.49
N LEU A 299 -13.71 3.84 -7.17
CA LEU A 299 -14.54 3.22 -6.14
C LEU A 299 -15.03 1.82 -6.56
N GLU A 300 -15.26 1.60 -7.85
CA GLU A 300 -15.62 0.29 -8.37
C GLU A 300 -14.50 -0.73 -8.19
N ASP A 301 -13.25 -0.38 -8.54
CA ASP A 301 -12.11 -1.29 -8.31
C ASP A 301 -11.94 -1.62 -6.82
N LEU A 302 -12.04 -0.60 -5.96
CA LEU A 302 -11.87 -0.73 -4.52
C LEU A 302 -13.01 -1.52 -3.84
N LEU A 303 -14.25 -1.42 -4.33
CA LEU A 303 -15.44 -1.88 -3.59
C LEU A 303 -16.24 -2.99 -4.26
N LYS A 304 -16.16 -3.20 -5.58
CA LYS A 304 -16.97 -4.23 -6.28
C LYS A 304 -16.44 -5.66 -6.09
N LYS A 305 -15.22 -5.88 -5.58
CA LYS A 305 -14.67 -7.21 -5.25
C LYS A 305 -15.28 -7.82 -3.97
N LYS A 306 -16.61 -7.67 -3.77
CA LYS A 306 -17.34 -7.72 -2.49
C LYS A 306 -17.15 -8.97 -1.61
N ASN A 307 -16.65 -10.09 -2.13
CA ASN A 307 -16.54 -11.36 -1.40
C ASN A 307 -15.20 -12.10 -1.56
N GLU A 308 -14.23 -11.54 -2.29
CA GLU A 308 -12.91 -12.16 -2.43
C GLU A 308 -11.99 -11.72 -1.30
N LYS A 309 -11.20 -12.64 -0.78
CA LYS A 309 -10.09 -12.37 0.13
C LYS A 309 -8.80 -12.48 -0.65
N GLU A 310 -7.90 -11.55 -0.38
CA GLU A 310 -6.59 -11.51 -1.00
C GLU A 310 -5.51 -11.80 0.04
N LEU A 311 -4.51 -12.58 -0.36
CA LEU A 311 -3.26 -12.71 0.34
C LEU A 311 -2.14 -12.41 -0.65
N LEU A 312 -1.32 -11.42 -0.30
CA LEU A 312 -0.12 -11.07 -1.04
C LEU A 312 1.12 -11.37 -0.18
N ARG A 313 2.09 -12.06 -0.77
CA ARG A 313 3.35 -12.44 -0.13
C ARG A 313 4.50 -12.24 -1.10
N TYR A 314 5.62 -11.80 -0.55
CA TYR A 314 6.87 -11.61 -1.27
C TYR A 314 7.99 -12.31 -0.51
N GLN A 315 8.93 -12.88 -1.24
CA GLN A 315 10.18 -13.41 -0.70
C GLN A 315 11.30 -13.13 -1.69
N ILE A 316 12.45 -12.67 -1.20
CA ILE A 316 13.66 -12.54 -2.01
C ILE A 316 14.46 -13.83 -1.83
N VAL A 317 14.82 -14.47 -2.94
CA VAL A 317 15.61 -15.70 -2.98
C VAL A 317 16.90 -15.41 -3.74
N PRO A 318 18.09 -15.71 -3.18
CA PRO A 318 19.38 -15.34 -3.78
C PRO A 318 19.81 -16.31 -4.89
N ARG A 319 18.91 -16.55 -5.86
CA ARG A 319 19.13 -17.42 -7.03
C ARG A 319 18.45 -16.84 -8.27
N PRO A 320 18.95 -17.15 -9.48
CA PRO A 320 18.36 -16.69 -10.73
C PRO A 320 16.92 -17.16 -10.93
N VAL A 321 16.15 -16.39 -11.71
CA VAL A 321 14.72 -16.65 -11.95
C VAL A 321 14.50 -18.01 -12.58
N GLU A 322 15.38 -18.45 -13.47
CA GLU A 322 15.28 -19.74 -14.18
C GLU A 322 15.33 -20.93 -13.21
N GLU A 323 16.23 -20.87 -12.22
CA GLU A 323 16.38 -21.92 -11.22
C GLU A 323 15.13 -22.00 -10.33
N ILE A 324 14.66 -20.85 -9.84
CA ILE A 324 13.50 -20.78 -8.96
C ILE A 324 12.21 -21.14 -9.70
N PHE A 325 12.04 -20.64 -10.92
CA PHE A 325 10.88 -20.97 -11.75
C PHE A 325 10.83 -22.46 -12.09
N ASN A 326 11.95 -23.07 -12.50
CA ASN A 326 12.03 -24.50 -12.75
C ASN A 326 11.72 -25.31 -11.48
N TYR A 327 12.19 -24.88 -10.31
CA TYR A 327 11.88 -25.52 -9.05
C TYR A 327 10.36 -25.51 -8.77
N PHE A 328 9.69 -24.38 -8.94
CA PHE A 328 8.24 -24.27 -8.74
C PHE A 328 7.40 -25.01 -9.79
N SER A 329 7.92 -25.15 -11.01
CA SER A 329 7.22 -25.79 -12.13
C SER A 329 7.26 -27.33 -12.09
N GLN A 330 7.94 -27.92 -11.10
CA GLN A 330 8.01 -29.37 -10.92
C GLN A 330 6.99 -29.84 -9.89
N GLY A 331 6.05 -30.68 -10.33
CA GLY A 331 4.97 -31.22 -9.50
C GLY A 331 5.42 -31.79 -8.14
N LYS A 332 6.52 -32.54 -8.13
CA LYS A 332 7.11 -33.14 -6.91
C LYS A 332 7.53 -32.11 -5.85
N ASN A 333 7.89 -30.89 -6.25
CA ASN A 333 8.36 -29.85 -5.34
C ASN A 333 7.19 -29.15 -4.63
N LEU A 334 5.95 -29.26 -5.15
CA LEU A 334 4.76 -28.77 -4.44
C LEU A 334 4.56 -29.48 -3.10
N GLU A 335 4.91 -30.77 -3.01
CA GLU A 335 4.83 -31.53 -1.75
C GLU A 335 5.79 -30.96 -0.71
N GLU A 336 7.03 -30.63 -1.11
CA GLU A 336 8.05 -30.03 -0.22
C GLU A 336 7.69 -28.60 0.24
N LEU A 337 6.90 -27.87 -0.57
CA LEU A 337 6.46 -26.50 -0.25
C LEU A 337 5.17 -26.45 0.60
N THR A 338 4.61 -27.60 0.97
CA THR A 338 3.37 -27.72 1.75
C THR A 338 3.68 -28.30 3.13
N PRO A 339 3.09 -27.78 4.23
CA PRO A 339 3.31 -28.33 5.57
C PRO A 339 3.07 -29.85 5.62
N SER A 340 3.99 -30.59 6.26
CA SER A 340 3.95 -32.05 6.29
C SER A 340 2.72 -32.60 7.01
N GLU A 341 2.14 -31.84 7.95
CA GLU A 341 0.90 -32.19 8.65
C GLU A 341 -0.30 -32.27 7.70
N MET A 342 -0.24 -31.58 6.55
CA MET A 342 -1.27 -31.65 5.53
C MET A 342 -1.19 -32.92 4.69
N GLN A 343 -0.14 -33.74 4.82
CA GLN A 343 0.03 -34.99 4.06
C GLN A 343 -0.28 -34.84 2.58
N PHE A 344 0.17 -33.74 1.99
CA PHE A 344 -0.09 -33.40 0.60
C PHE A 344 0.56 -34.42 -0.32
N LYS A 345 -0.22 -34.94 -1.27
CA LYS A 345 0.23 -35.90 -2.28
C LYS A 345 -0.31 -35.52 -3.66
N MET A 346 0.55 -35.52 -4.66
CA MET A 346 0.12 -35.49 -6.05
C MET A 346 -0.50 -36.83 -6.43
N VAL A 347 -1.78 -36.82 -6.81
CA VAL A 347 -2.52 -38.02 -7.23
C VAL A 347 -2.34 -38.26 -8.72
N GLY A 348 -2.33 -37.19 -9.52
CA GLY A 348 -2.16 -37.27 -10.96
C GLY A 348 -2.04 -35.91 -11.63
N MET A 349 -1.55 -35.92 -12.87
CA MET A 349 -1.51 -34.76 -13.75
C MET A 349 -1.74 -35.24 -15.18
N ASN A 350 -2.53 -34.51 -15.97
CA ASN A 350 -2.86 -34.88 -17.35
C ASN A 350 -1.74 -34.54 -18.37
N THR A 351 -0.66 -33.92 -17.92
CA THR A 351 0.51 -33.53 -18.73
C THR A 351 1.79 -34.04 -18.09
N ALA A 352 2.88 -34.15 -18.86
CA ALA A 352 4.19 -34.55 -18.32
C ALA A 352 4.85 -33.45 -17.46
N PHE A 353 4.62 -32.18 -17.82
CA PHE A 353 5.13 -30.99 -17.12
C PHE A 353 4.01 -29.99 -16.88
N ILE A 354 4.19 -29.08 -15.92
CA ILE A 354 3.26 -27.98 -15.67
C ILE A 354 3.31 -27.02 -16.87
N GLN A 355 2.17 -26.79 -17.50
CA GLN A 355 1.99 -25.85 -18.60
C GLN A 355 0.56 -25.33 -18.60
N LYS A 356 0.26 -24.33 -19.44
CA LYS A 356 -1.12 -23.85 -19.61
C LYS A 356 -2.05 -25.01 -20.01
N GLY A 357 -3.15 -25.17 -19.28
CA GLY A 357 -4.12 -26.24 -19.50
C GLY A 357 -3.85 -27.53 -18.71
N SER A 358 -2.72 -27.65 -18.00
CA SER A 358 -2.49 -28.76 -17.06
C SER A 358 -3.58 -28.79 -16.00
N ILE A 359 -4.10 -29.98 -15.73
CA ILE A 359 -5.02 -30.30 -14.64
C ILE A 359 -4.26 -31.21 -13.68
N ILE A 360 -4.24 -30.80 -12.42
CA ILE A 360 -3.47 -31.46 -11.38
C ILE A 360 -4.41 -31.85 -10.25
N ASP A 361 -4.38 -33.13 -9.90
CA ASP A 361 -5.16 -33.72 -8.83
C ASP A 361 -4.27 -33.94 -7.60
N TYR A 362 -4.72 -33.42 -6.46
CA TYR A 362 -4.04 -33.50 -5.17
C TYR A 362 -4.94 -34.12 -4.10
N SER A 363 -4.31 -34.77 -3.14
CA SER A 363 -4.93 -35.18 -1.88
C SER A 363 -4.20 -34.51 -0.73
N LEU A 364 -4.93 -33.98 0.24
CA LEU A 364 -4.38 -33.35 1.44
C LEU A 364 -5.31 -33.53 2.63
N LYS A 365 -4.81 -33.20 3.82
CA LYS A 365 -5.56 -33.13 5.07
C LYS A 365 -5.57 -31.70 5.58
N VAL A 366 -6.74 -31.22 5.96
CA VAL A 366 -6.91 -29.93 6.66
C VAL A 366 -7.53 -30.24 8.01
N HIS A 367 -6.83 -29.92 9.11
CA HIS A 367 -7.23 -30.30 10.47
C HIS A 367 -7.57 -31.79 10.62
N GLY A 368 -6.79 -32.65 9.94
CA GLY A 368 -6.98 -34.11 9.95
C GLY A 368 -8.06 -34.63 8.99
N ILE A 369 -8.88 -33.75 8.39
CA ILE A 369 -9.95 -34.13 7.46
C ILE A 369 -9.37 -34.31 6.05
N PRO A 370 -9.49 -35.50 5.42
CA PRO A 370 -9.01 -35.72 4.06
C PRO A 370 -9.85 -34.95 3.05
N LEU A 371 -9.17 -34.33 2.09
CA LEU A 371 -9.75 -33.51 1.03
C LEU A 371 -9.06 -33.81 -0.30
N SER A 372 -9.88 -33.91 -1.35
CA SER A 372 -9.39 -33.94 -2.73
C SER A 372 -9.48 -32.54 -3.32
N TRP A 373 -8.44 -32.14 -4.05
CA TRP A 373 -8.36 -30.85 -4.72
C TRP A 373 -7.94 -31.08 -6.17
N GLN A 374 -8.66 -30.46 -7.11
CA GLN A 374 -8.27 -30.39 -8.51
C GLN A 374 -8.03 -28.93 -8.92
N ALA A 375 -6.87 -28.65 -9.48
CA ALA A 375 -6.49 -27.32 -9.96
C ALA A 375 -6.16 -27.36 -11.46
N LYS A 376 -6.42 -26.25 -12.14
CA LYS A 376 -6.08 -26.01 -13.54
C LYS A 376 -5.08 -24.88 -13.66
N ILE A 377 -4.02 -25.07 -14.43
CA ILE A 377 -3.11 -23.99 -14.81
C ILE A 377 -3.79 -23.15 -15.89
N SER A 378 -4.39 -22.02 -15.50
CA SER A 378 -5.18 -21.18 -16.40
C SER A 378 -4.32 -20.30 -17.29
N ASP A 379 -3.13 -19.91 -16.82
CA ASP A 379 -2.12 -19.21 -17.60
C ASP A 379 -0.70 -19.56 -17.15
N TYR A 380 0.25 -19.42 -18.07
CA TYR A 380 1.64 -19.80 -17.86
C TYR A 380 2.55 -18.96 -18.76
N ARG A 381 3.58 -18.36 -18.18
CA ARG A 381 4.65 -17.65 -18.86
C ARG A 381 5.96 -18.03 -18.21
N GLU A 382 6.80 -18.72 -18.97
CA GLU A 382 8.11 -19.19 -18.52
C GLU A 382 8.94 -18.06 -17.91
N ASN A 383 9.61 -18.35 -16.79
CA ASN A 383 10.45 -17.41 -16.03
C ASN A 383 9.73 -16.12 -15.62
N SER A 384 8.40 -16.13 -15.53
CA SER A 384 7.62 -14.94 -15.17
C SER A 384 6.48 -15.27 -14.23
N TYR A 385 5.54 -16.11 -14.65
CA TYR A 385 4.44 -16.51 -13.77
C TYR A 385 3.71 -17.76 -14.24
N PHE A 386 2.96 -18.38 -13.33
CA PHE A 386 1.85 -19.27 -13.69
C PHE A 386 0.68 -19.10 -12.72
N ILE A 387 -0.50 -19.46 -13.16
CA ILE A 387 -1.75 -19.29 -12.39
C ILE A 387 -2.42 -20.63 -12.23
N ASP A 388 -2.60 -21.11 -11.01
CA ASP A 388 -3.48 -22.23 -10.70
C ASP A 388 -4.85 -21.76 -10.20
N GLU A 389 -5.90 -22.34 -10.76
CA GLU A 389 -7.28 -22.09 -10.40
C GLU A 389 -7.94 -23.39 -9.95
N GLN A 390 -8.61 -23.34 -8.80
CA GLN A 390 -9.33 -24.51 -8.31
C GLN A 390 -10.54 -24.82 -9.21
N LEU A 391 -10.58 -26.04 -9.74
CA LEU A 391 -11.77 -26.62 -10.37
C LEU A 391 -12.67 -27.30 -9.33
N LYS A 392 -12.07 -28.03 -8.39
CA LYS A 392 -12.75 -28.71 -7.27
C LYS A 392 -11.90 -28.60 -6.02
N GLY A 393 -12.48 -28.27 -4.88
CA GLY A 393 -11.74 -28.15 -3.63
C GLY A 393 -12.54 -27.48 -2.51
N PRO A 394 -11.88 -27.13 -1.40
CA PRO A 394 -12.54 -26.65 -0.19
C PRO A 394 -13.02 -25.19 -0.26
N TYR A 395 -12.61 -24.43 -1.29
CA TYR A 395 -13.00 -23.03 -1.46
C TYR A 395 -14.15 -22.89 -2.48
N SER A 396 -14.93 -21.80 -2.41
CA SER A 396 -15.86 -21.46 -3.50
C SER A 396 -15.16 -20.85 -4.71
N LYS A 397 -13.94 -20.32 -4.50
CA LYS A 397 -13.03 -19.85 -5.52
C LYS A 397 -11.63 -19.87 -4.93
N TRP A 398 -10.66 -20.29 -5.70
CA TRP A 398 -9.25 -20.15 -5.39
C TRP A 398 -8.50 -19.90 -6.68
N VAL A 399 -7.74 -18.80 -6.71
CA VAL A 399 -6.85 -18.41 -7.79
C VAL A 399 -5.54 -18.04 -7.14
N HIS A 400 -4.46 -18.73 -7.48
CA HIS A 400 -3.14 -18.47 -6.96
C HIS A 400 -2.22 -18.14 -8.14
N VAL A 401 -1.72 -16.90 -8.15
CA VAL A 401 -0.69 -16.46 -9.09
C VAL A 401 0.67 -16.63 -8.42
N HIS A 402 1.51 -17.47 -9.02
CA HIS A 402 2.91 -17.60 -8.71
C HIS A 402 3.70 -16.67 -9.64
N GLY A 403 4.22 -15.57 -9.13
CA GLY A 403 5.04 -14.60 -9.87
C GLY A 403 6.51 -14.69 -9.51
N PHE A 404 7.37 -14.48 -10.50
CA PHE A 404 8.82 -14.50 -10.39
C PHE A 404 9.36 -13.26 -11.09
N ILE A 405 10.05 -12.43 -10.33
CA ILE A 405 10.52 -11.13 -10.78
C ILE A 405 12.04 -11.09 -10.58
N GLN A 406 12.77 -10.72 -11.62
CA GLN A 406 14.22 -10.54 -11.53
C GLN A 406 14.53 -9.39 -10.58
N GLY A 407 15.28 -9.68 -9.52
CA GLY A 407 15.79 -8.69 -8.59
C GLY A 407 17.02 -7.96 -9.16
N ASP A 408 17.20 -6.71 -8.77
CA ASP A 408 18.36 -5.88 -9.13
C ASP A 408 19.68 -6.37 -8.51
N ASN A 409 19.62 -7.30 -7.56
CA ASN A 409 20.76 -8.01 -6.98
C ASN A 409 21.08 -9.35 -7.69
N GLY A 410 20.42 -9.67 -8.80
CA GLY A 410 20.58 -10.94 -9.51
C GLY A 410 19.74 -12.10 -8.95
N GLY A 411 19.10 -11.92 -7.80
CA GLY A 411 18.19 -12.89 -7.20
C GLY A 411 16.78 -12.84 -7.79
N THR A 412 15.86 -13.62 -7.20
CA THR A 412 14.46 -13.70 -7.59
C THR A 412 13.56 -13.17 -6.48
N ILE A 413 12.64 -12.28 -6.82
CA ILE A 413 11.51 -11.92 -5.98
C ILE A 413 10.36 -12.86 -6.34
N VAL A 414 10.06 -13.80 -5.43
CA VAL A 414 8.90 -14.69 -5.52
C VAL A 414 7.70 -13.96 -4.95
N LYS A 415 6.66 -13.80 -5.78
CA LYS A 415 5.40 -13.14 -5.44
C LYS A 415 4.27 -14.15 -5.47
N ASP A 416 3.68 -14.43 -4.32
CA ASP A 416 2.47 -15.24 -4.22
C ASP A 416 1.26 -14.31 -4.02
N HIS A 417 0.34 -14.35 -4.98
CA HIS A 417 -0.94 -13.61 -4.92
C HIS A 417 -2.10 -14.61 -4.98
N VAL A 418 -2.74 -14.82 -3.82
CA VAL A 418 -3.90 -15.70 -3.68
C VAL A 418 -5.17 -14.89 -3.56
N ARG A 419 -6.15 -15.17 -4.42
CA ARG A 419 -7.53 -14.69 -4.31
C ARG A 419 -8.45 -15.86 -4.05
N TYR A 420 -9.22 -15.79 -2.96
CA TYR A 420 -10.09 -16.89 -2.56
C TYR A 420 -11.44 -16.43 -2.02
N LYS A 421 -12.46 -17.29 -2.16
CA LYS A 421 -13.78 -17.13 -1.54
C LYS A 421 -14.04 -18.28 -0.57
N ILE A 422 -14.44 -17.93 0.64
CA ILE A 422 -14.81 -18.89 1.68
C ILE A 422 -16.20 -19.47 1.35
N PRO A 423 -16.40 -20.80 1.45
CA PRO A 423 -17.71 -21.42 1.25
C PRO A 423 -18.74 -20.97 2.30
N GLY A 424 -20.03 -21.07 1.97
CA GLY A 424 -21.12 -20.72 2.90
C GLY A 424 -21.41 -19.22 3.04
N GLY A 425 -20.91 -18.39 2.11
CA GLY A 425 -21.24 -16.97 2.05
C GLY A 425 -20.82 -16.18 3.29
N PHE A 426 -21.66 -15.23 3.73
CA PHE A 426 -21.38 -14.37 4.88
C PHE A 426 -21.19 -15.17 6.18
N LEU A 427 -22.03 -16.17 6.44
CA LEU A 427 -21.97 -17.00 7.64
C LEU A 427 -20.68 -17.83 7.69
N GLY A 428 -20.30 -18.47 6.58
CA GLY A 428 -19.04 -19.19 6.49
C GLY A 428 -17.82 -18.27 6.66
N ALA A 429 -17.86 -17.07 6.09
CA ALA A 429 -16.80 -16.08 6.27
C ALA A 429 -16.67 -15.57 7.72
N LEU A 430 -17.78 -15.51 8.48
CA LEU A 430 -17.79 -15.10 9.88
C LEU A 430 -17.22 -16.19 10.80
N ILE A 431 -17.64 -17.44 10.61
CA ILE A 431 -17.29 -18.58 11.49
C ILE A 431 -15.92 -19.16 11.13
N ALA A 432 -15.72 -19.55 9.87
CA ALA A 432 -14.50 -20.22 9.43
C ALA A 432 -13.39 -19.25 8.98
N GLY A 433 -13.74 -18.00 8.69
CA GLY A 433 -12.79 -17.04 8.11
C GLY A 433 -11.54 -16.75 8.93
N PRO A 434 -11.60 -16.56 10.26
CA PRO A 434 -10.41 -16.39 11.08
C PRO A 434 -9.47 -17.60 11.03
N PHE A 435 -10.02 -18.82 11.06
CA PHE A 435 -9.26 -20.08 11.02
C PHE A 435 -8.60 -20.28 9.65
N ILE A 436 -9.38 -20.17 8.56
CA ILE A 436 -8.87 -20.28 7.19
C ILE A 436 -7.74 -19.27 6.94
N ARG A 437 -7.89 -18.03 7.40
CA ARG A 437 -6.82 -17.02 7.27
C ARG A 437 -5.55 -17.41 8.02
N LYS A 438 -5.67 -18.04 9.18
CA LYS A 438 -4.53 -18.52 9.97
C LYS A 438 -3.85 -19.69 9.25
N ASP A 439 -4.63 -20.63 8.73
CA ASP A 439 -4.11 -21.79 8.00
C ASP A 439 -3.36 -21.37 6.74
N ILE A 440 -3.97 -20.52 5.91
CA ILE A 440 -3.29 -19.98 4.71
C ILE A 440 -2.00 -19.26 5.11
N LYS A 441 -2.01 -18.40 6.14
CA LYS A 441 -0.78 -17.75 6.62
C LYS A 441 0.30 -18.76 7.04
N ASN A 442 -0.07 -19.87 7.67
CA ASN A 442 0.87 -20.90 8.09
C ASN A 442 1.46 -21.65 6.89
N ILE A 443 0.65 -21.96 5.87
CA ILE A 443 1.11 -22.59 4.62
C ILE A 443 2.20 -21.74 3.96
N PHE A 444 1.94 -20.44 3.78
CA PHE A 444 2.94 -19.55 3.16
C PHE A 444 4.15 -19.30 4.05
N LYS A 445 3.99 -19.32 5.38
CA LYS A 445 5.12 -19.26 6.32
C LYS A 445 5.99 -20.51 6.23
N TYR A 446 5.41 -21.69 6.05
CA TYR A 446 6.13 -22.93 5.84
C TYR A 446 6.90 -22.88 4.51
N ARG A 447 6.20 -22.54 3.41
CA ARG A 447 6.81 -22.35 2.09
C ARG A 447 8.02 -21.42 2.15
N PHE A 448 7.87 -20.27 2.82
CA PHE A 448 8.96 -19.31 3.00
C PHE A 448 10.20 -19.94 3.62
N LYS A 449 10.02 -20.65 4.74
CA LYS A 449 11.12 -21.34 5.46
C LYS A 449 11.76 -22.45 4.63
N THR A 450 10.96 -23.18 3.84
CA THR A 450 11.48 -24.23 2.95
C THR A 450 12.40 -23.62 1.89
N LEU A 451 11.97 -22.55 1.22
CA LEU A 451 12.78 -21.85 0.22
C LEU A 451 14.04 -21.26 0.85
N GLU A 452 13.91 -20.64 2.02
CA GLU A 452 15.05 -20.09 2.76
C GLU A 452 16.08 -21.19 3.07
N LYS A 453 15.64 -22.33 3.63
CA LYS A 453 16.52 -23.46 3.95
C LYS A 453 17.21 -24.04 2.71
N LYS A 454 16.50 -24.08 1.58
CA LYS A 454 16.98 -24.73 0.34
C LYS A 454 17.95 -23.84 -0.43
N PHE A 455 17.66 -22.55 -0.54
CA PHE A 455 18.35 -21.65 -1.46
C PHE A 455 19.21 -20.58 -0.77
N SER A 456 19.14 -20.41 0.55
CA SER A 456 19.97 -19.42 1.28
C SER A 456 21.32 -19.94 1.74
N ARG A 457 21.62 -21.24 1.54
CA ARG A 457 22.95 -21.79 1.77
C ARG A 457 23.80 -21.61 0.52
N LEU A 458 24.68 -20.60 0.53
CA LEU A 458 26.00 -20.63 -0.09
C LEU A 458 26.97 -19.97 0.87
#